data_AF-A0AAW8IA84-F1
#
_entry.id   AF-A0AAW8IA84-F1
#
_cell.length_a   1.000
_cell.length_b   1.000
_cell.length_c   1.000
_cell.angle_alpha   90.00
_cell.angle_beta   90.00
_cell.angle_gamma   90.00
#
_symmetry.space_group_name_H-M   'P 1'
#
loop_
_entity.id
_entity.type
_entity.pdbx_description
1 polymer ?
#
loop_
_entity_poly.entity_id
_entity_poly.type
_entity_poly.pdbx_seq_one_letter_code
_entity_poly.pdbx_strand_id
1 'polypeptide(L)'
;MKTNNGKESTEKIKVQDTLLALHHQTNTIGIVQGVDLNGELIVDVSKESYKNGLRFDRGDDRFLEIYSTFYHQLKNPDEFSFFKVTEFEAEQTVKDLQHYIDTASDDEKEKLNEYSVSIDKVEAQKEYIARTQKERYQYDVEQVDWKMMSQIGLTKEKLESMGALESLLKGYKTSMLIPVKIDLGTVVVILDARLSLKVNEVGKLETRIHPIRKECDFTKPFFGHQFSQGDQKKLLEIGNMGRVVELIHPITGEVIPSLVSRDKLTNDLVPLRVDLVRIPLVIKGVTLDELQKKTLKEGKPLYIENMLSRRGTLFNATVQFNTDKRYVEFLFPRNISNLNLDSNLSFKKDVPATFRGKKLRSWQVEKLNKGEVAYIDGLVDRKGKKYQGYLRFDKRVGKFEFSFKNVWRENLKNKKSGIRRGLNL
;
A
#
# COMPACT_ATOMS: atom_id res chain seq x y z
N MET A 1 40.65 -33.92 -24.96
CA MET A 1 39.26 -34.25 -24.59
C MET A 1 38.85 -33.30 -23.46
N LYS A 2 38.28 -32.11 -23.76
CA LYS A 2 36.86 -31.75 -23.57
C LYS A 2 36.27 -32.29 -22.24
N THR A 3 36.40 -31.52 -21.16
CA THR A 3 35.40 -30.58 -20.55
C THR A 3 34.19 -31.25 -19.91
N ASN A 4 33.98 -31.02 -18.60
CA ASN A 4 32.71 -30.48 -18.12
C ASN A 4 32.84 -29.88 -16.70
N ASN A 5 32.96 -28.54 -16.66
CA ASN A 5 32.67 -27.74 -15.48
C ASN A 5 31.15 -27.48 -15.48
N GLY A 6 30.43 -28.12 -14.56
CA GLY A 6 29.02 -27.82 -14.30
C GLY A 6 28.88 -26.42 -13.72
N LYS A 7 28.46 -25.46 -14.55
CA LYS A 7 27.85 -24.22 -14.08
C LYS A 7 26.44 -24.57 -13.60
N GLU A 8 26.23 -24.60 -12.28
CA GLU A 8 24.90 -24.43 -11.71
C GLU A 8 24.41 -23.02 -12.06
N SER A 9 23.58 -22.95 -13.10
CA SER A 9 22.75 -21.79 -13.37
C SER A 9 21.60 -21.82 -12.36
N THR A 10 21.59 -20.86 -11.43
CA THR A 10 20.42 -20.58 -10.62
C THR A 10 19.39 -19.91 -11.53
N GLU A 11 18.59 -20.72 -12.23
CA GLU A 11 17.38 -20.24 -12.89
C GLU A 11 16.47 -19.62 -11.82
N LYS A 12 16.31 -18.29 -11.87
CA LYS A 12 15.24 -17.61 -11.14
C LYS A 12 13.92 -18.21 -11.63
N ILE A 13 13.24 -18.99 -10.80
CA ILE A 13 11.90 -19.50 -11.07
C ILE A 13 11.01 -18.29 -11.38
N LYS A 14 10.61 -18.15 -12.65
CA LYS A 14 9.63 -17.13 -13.07
C LYS A 14 8.28 -17.55 -12.49
N VAL A 15 7.83 -16.84 -11.47
CA VAL A 15 6.49 -17.02 -10.91
C VAL A 15 5.51 -16.27 -11.80
N GLN A 16 4.57 -16.99 -12.41
CA GLN A 16 3.53 -16.43 -13.27
C GLN A 16 2.17 -16.50 -12.58
N ASP A 17 1.29 -15.57 -12.93
CA ASP A 17 -0.12 -15.58 -12.56
C ASP A 17 -0.96 -16.00 -13.78
N THR A 18 -2.19 -16.45 -13.56
CA THR A 18 -3.18 -16.76 -14.61
C THR A 18 -4.57 -16.27 -14.19
N LEU A 19 -5.53 -16.31 -15.12
CA LEU A 19 -6.92 -15.94 -14.89
C LEU A 19 -7.80 -17.18 -14.86
N LEU A 20 -8.72 -17.21 -13.91
CA LEU A 20 -9.86 -18.11 -13.89
C LEU A 20 -11.11 -17.34 -14.32
N ALA A 21 -12.05 -18.02 -14.96
CA ALA A 21 -13.35 -17.46 -15.32
C ALA A 21 -14.46 -18.34 -14.76
N LEU A 22 -15.36 -17.74 -13.98
CA LEU A 22 -16.62 -18.32 -13.55
C LEU A 22 -17.72 -17.85 -14.48
N HIS A 23 -18.37 -18.78 -15.17
CA HIS A 23 -19.55 -18.49 -16.00
C HIS A 23 -20.82 -18.53 -15.14
N HIS A 24 -21.59 -17.44 -15.10
CA HIS A 24 -22.73 -17.32 -14.17
C HIS A 24 -23.91 -18.23 -14.52
N GLN A 25 -24.18 -18.45 -15.81
CA GLN A 25 -25.29 -19.29 -16.26
C GLN A 25 -25.02 -20.77 -16.03
N THR A 26 -23.83 -21.25 -16.40
CA THR A 26 -23.47 -22.67 -16.28
C THR A 26 -22.92 -23.02 -14.90
N ASN A 27 -22.58 -22.03 -14.06
CA ASN A 27 -21.90 -22.20 -12.78
C ASN A 27 -20.56 -22.95 -12.91
N THR A 28 -19.92 -22.90 -14.08
CA THR A 28 -18.64 -23.57 -14.33
C THR A 28 -17.48 -22.61 -14.16
N ILE A 29 -16.43 -23.03 -13.47
CA ILE A 29 -15.15 -22.32 -13.40
C ILE A 29 -14.05 -23.08 -14.15
N GLY A 30 -13.20 -22.35 -14.85
CA GLY A 30 -12.01 -22.92 -15.46
C GLY A 30 -10.92 -21.89 -15.72
N ILE A 31 -9.80 -22.35 -16.27
CA ILE A 31 -8.65 -21.50 -16.57
C ILE A 31 -8.85 -20.82 -17.92
N VAL A 32 -8.71 -19.50 -17.96
CA VAL A 32 -8.77 -18.72 -19.18
C VAL A 32 -7.55 -19.04 -20.05
N GLN A 33 -7.77 -19.48 -21.28
CA GLN A 33 -6.72 -19.68 -22.28
C GLN A 33 -6.60 -18.47 -23.21
N GLY A 34 -7.69 -17.74 -23.45
CA GLY A 34 -7.73 -16.57 -24.30
C GLY A 34 -9.14 -16.25 -24.80
N VAL A 35 -9.22 -15.51 -25.90
CA VAL A 35 -10.45 -15.17 -26.62
C VAL A 35 -10.30 -15.61 -28.06
N ASP A 36 -11.33 -16.21 -28.65
CA ASP A 36 -11.31 -16.63 -30.04
C ASP A 36 -11.55 -15.46 -31.02
N LEU A 37 -11.54 -15.76 -32.33
CA LEU A 37 -11.77 -14.75 -33.38
C LEU A 37 -13.19 -14.16 -33.39
N ASN A 38 -14.15 -14.80 -32.71
CA ASN A 38 -15.53 -14.36 -32.61
C ASN A 38 -15.80 -13.57 -31.31
N GLY A 39 -14.79 -13.39 -30.45
CA GLY A 39 -14.94 -12.74 -29.15
C GLY A 39 -15.45 -13.65 -28.04
N GLU A 40 -15.49 -14.97 -28.27
CA GLU A 40 -15.93 -15.95 -27.28
C GLU A 40 -14.77 -16.38 -26.37
N LEU A 41 -15.07 -16.57 -25.08
CA LEU A 41 -14.06 -16.91 -24.09
C LEU A 41 -13.63 -18.39 -24.21
N ILE A 42 -12.32 -18.62 -24.34
CA ILE A 42 -11.75 -19.97 -24.33
C ILE A 42 -11.35 -20.31 -22.88
N VAL A 43 -12.08 -21.26 -22.28
CA VAL A 43 -11.85 -21.73 -20.91
C VAL A 43 -11.54 -23.21 -20.88
N ASP A 44 -10.48 -23.59 -20.17
CA ASP A 44 -10.19 -24.98 -19.84
C ASP A 44 -10.91 -25.39 -18.54
N VAL A 45 -11.94 -26.18 -18.70
CA VAL A 45 -12.68 -26.81 -17.60
C VAL A 45 -12.16 -28.23 -17.33
N SER A 46 -11.31 -28.77 -18.21
CA SER A 46 -10.76 -30.12 -18.09
C SER A 46 -9.66 -30.17 -17.03
N LYS A 47 -9.67 -31.21 -16.20
CA LYS A 47 -8.80 -31.35 -15.03
C LYS A 47 -7.39 -31.88 -15.35
N GLU A 48 -6.99 -31.92 -16.63
CA GLU A 48 -5.94 -32.84 -17.09
C GLU A 48 -4.72 -32.23 -17.80
N SER A 49 -4.71 -30.97 -18.28
CA SER A 49 -3.43 -30.32 -18.68
C SER A 49 -3.55 -28.81 -18.92
N TYR A 50 -3.36 -28.02 -17.87
CA TYR A 50 -3.49 -26.55 -17.89
C TYR A 50 -2.32 -25.79 -18.54
N LYS A 51 -1.54 -26.45 -19.41
CA LYS A 51 -0.31 -25.87 -19.99
C LYS A 51 -0.57 -24.62 -20.85
N ASN A 52 -1.81 -24.41 -21.31
CA ASN A 52 -2.19 -23.36 -22.25
C ASN A 52 -2.94 -22.17 -21.60
N GLY A 53 -2.99 -22.07 -20.27
CA GLY A 53 -3.61 -20.91 -19.61
C GLY A 53 -2.93 -19.60 -19.98
N LEU A 54 -3.71 -18.52 -20.05
CA LEU A 54 -3.21 -17.15 -20.27
C LEU A 54 -2.33 -16.76 -19.07
N ARG A 55 -1.05 -16.45 -19.34
CA ARG A 55 -0.04 -16.23 -18.29
C ARG A 55 0.44 -14.80 -18.22
N PHE A 56 0.72 -14.34 -17.01
CA PHE A 56 1.21 -13.00 -16.74
C PHE A 56 2.44 -13.10 -15.84
N ASP A 57 3.54 -12.47 -16.25
CA ASP A 57 4.74 -12.40 -15.43
C ASP A 57 4.46 -11.52 -14.19
N ARG A 58 4.65 -12.07 -12.98
CA ARG A 58 4.32 -11.42 -11.70
C ARG A 58 5.16 -10.16 -11.37
N GLY A 59 6.17 -9.87 -12.18
CA GLY A 59 7.10 -8.76 -12.03
C GLY A 59 6.86 -7.60 -13.00
N ASP A 60 5.87 -7.70 -13.88
CA ASP A 60 5.64 -6.73 -14.95
C ASP A 60 4.29 -6.01 -14.78
N ASP A 61 4.28 -4.70 -14.97
CA ASP A 61 3.10 -3.83 -14.80
C ASP A 61 2.06 -4.02 -15.94
N ARG A 62 2.30 -4.97 -16.86
CA ARG A 62 1.46 -5.31 -18.01
C ARG A 62 0.12 -5.97 -17.67
N PHE A 63 -0.12 -6.43 -16.44
CA PHE A 63 -1.40 -7.08 -16.10
C PHE A 63 -2.60 -6.17 -16.39
N LEU A 64 -2.53 -4.88 -16.03
CA LEU A 64 -3.65 -3.95 -16.25
C LEU A 64 -3.96 -3.78 -17.74
N GLU A 65 -2.93 -3.68 -18.58
CA GLU A 65 -3.05 -3.53 -20.02
C GLU A 65 -3.59 -4.79 -20.67
N ILE A 66 -3.03 -5.96 -20.33
CA ILE A 66 -3.45 -7.24 -20.90
C ILE A 66 -4.86 -7.58 -20.45
N TYR A 67 -5.18 -7.44 -19.15
CA TYR A 67 -6.53 -7.76 -18.64
C TYR A 67 -7.60 -6.85 -19.25
N SER A 68 -7.34 -5.54 -19.32
CA SER A 68 -8.26 -4.60 -19.97
C SER A 68 -8.47 -4.96 -21.44
N THR A 69 -7.38 -5.22 -22.18
CA THR A 69 -7.47 -5.58 -23.61
C THR A 69 -8.24 -6.87 -23.80
N PHE A 70 -7.92 -7.89 -23.01
CA PHE A 70 -8.64 -9.17 -22.97
C PHE A 70 -10.13 -8.97 -22.67
N TYR A 71 -10.48 -8.19 -21.65
CA TYR A 71 -11.87 -7.97 -21.23
C TYR A 71 -12.68 -7.29 -22.35
N HIS A 72 -12.12 -6.30 -23.05
CA HIS A 72 -12.78 -5.63 -24.17
C HIS A 72 -12.86 -6.45 -25.46
N GLN A 73 -12.06 -7.52 -25.59
CA GLN A 73 -12.18 -8.46 -26.71
C GLN A 73 -13.36 -9.42 -26.54
N LEU A 74 -13.90 -9.55 -25.33
CA LEU A 74 -15.03 -10.43 -25.06
C LEU A 74 -16.33 -9.83 -25.58
N LYS A 75 -17.13 -10.68 -26.21
CA LYS A 75 -18.46 -10.32 -26.71
C LYS A 75 -19.47 -10.13 -25.57
N ASN A 76 -19.43 -10.98 -24.54
CA ASN A 76 -20.34 -10.96 -23.39
C ASN A 76 -19.56 -11.05 -22.06
N PRO A 77 -18.74 -10.04 -21.70
CA PRO A 77 -17.88 -10.12 -20.53
C PRO A 77 -18.65 -10.19 -19.19
N ASP A 78 -19.88 -9.66 -19.13
CA ASP A 78 -20.71 -9.65 -17.93
C ASP A 78 -21.24 -11.04 -17.53
N GLU A 79 -21.17 -12.03 -18.43
CA GLU A 79 -21.53 -13.42 -18.12
C GLU A 79 -20.46 -14.13 -17.26
N PHE A 80 -19.33 -13.47 -17.04
CA PHE A 80 -18.16 -14.04 -16.40
C PHE A 80 -17.64 -13.20 -15.22
N SER A 81 -17.27 -13.87 -14.13
CA SER A 81 -16.41 -13.30 -13.08
C SER A 81 -14.98 -13.82 -13.23
N PHE A 82 -14.01 -12.91 -13.30
CA PHE A 82 -12.61 -13.26 -13.48
C PHE A 82 -11.84 -13.24 -12.15
N PHE A 83 -10.99 -14.23 -11.92
CA PHE A 83 -10.16 -14.32 -10.72
C PHE A 83 -8.70 -14.45 -11.09
N LYS A 84 -7.84 -13.67 -10.44
CA LYS A 84 -6.40 -13.76 -10.64
C LYS A 84 -5.78 -14.70 -9.61
N VAL A 85 -5.07 -15.73 -10.08
CA VAL A 85 -4.44 -16.75 -9.23
C VAL A 85 -2.99 -16.98 -9.64
N THR A 86 -2.15 -17.51 -8.75
CA THR A 86 -0.80 -17.91 -9.14
C THR A 86 -0.88 -19.19 -9.97
N GLU A 87 -0.03 -19.32 -11.01
CA GLU A 87 -0.08 -20.48 -11.93
C GLU A 87 -0.01 -21.81 -11.19
N PHE A 88 0.91 -21.93 -10.22
CA PHE A 88 1.08 -23.14 -9.40
C PHE A 88 -0.13 -23.50 -8.53
N GLU A 89 -1.02 -22.55 -8.26
CA GLU A 89 -2.24 -22.76 -7.46
C GLU A 89 -3.49 -22.91 -8.33
N ALA A 90 -3.39 -22.66 -9.64
CA ALA A 90 -4.56 -22.50 -10.50
C ALA A 90 -5.41 -23.76 -10.59
N GLU A 91 -4.79 -24.94 -10.75
CA GLU A 91 -5.51 -26.21 -10.88
C GLU A 91 -6.33 -26.55 -9.62
N GLN A 92 -5.71 -26.35 -8.45
CA GLN A 92 -6.37 -26.62 -7.18
C GLN A 92 -7.46 -25.59 -6.93
N THR A 93 -7.21 -24.33 -7.28
CA THR A 93 -8.18 -23.25 -7.11
C THR A 93 -9.42 -23.44 -7.97
N VAL A 94 -9.28 -23.94 -9.21
CA VAL A 94 -10.42 -24.32 -10.06
C VAL A 94 -11.26 -25.40 -9.38
N LYS A 95 -10.63 -26.47 -8.86
CA LYS A 95 -11.34 -27.58 -8.19
C LYS A 95 -12.07 -27.10 -6.94
N ASP A 96 -11.40 -26.30 -6.11
CA ASP A 96 -11.95 -25.79 -4.85
C ASP A 96 -13.09 -24.80 -5.09
N LEU A 97 -12.93 -23.89 -6.07
CA LEU A 97 -13.97 -22.93 -6.43
C LEU A 97 -15.17 -23.62 -7.09
N GLN A 98 -14.97 -24.61 -7.98
CA GLN A 98 -16.08 -25.35 -8.57
C GLN A 98 -16.91 -26.03 -7.48
N HIS A 99 -16.26 -26.73 -6.55
CA HIS A 99 -16.95 -27.35 -5.42
C HIS A 99 -17.70 -26.32 -4.56
N TYR A 100 -17.10 -25.14 -4.33
CA TYR A 100 -17.79 -24.05 -3.63
C TYR A 100 -19.03 -23.58 -4.40
N ILE A 101 -18.94 -23.34 -5.70
CA ILE A 101 -20.06 -22.90 -6.54
C ILE A 101 -21.18 -23.95 -6.58
N ASP A 102 -20.85 -25.24 -6.64
CA ASP A 102 -21.82 -26.33 -6.66
C ASP A 102 -22.60 -26.46 -5.33
N THR A 103 -22.04 -25.99 -4.22
CA THR A 103 -22.57 -26.19 -2.86
C THR A 103 -23.06 -24.90 -2.18
N ALA A 104 -22.66 -23.73 -2.67
CA ALA A 104 -22.99 -22.43 -2.10
C ALA A 104 -24.40 -21.97 -2.50
N SER A 105 -25.06 -21.26 -1.58
CA SER A 105 -26.30 -20.51 -1.85
C SER A 105 -26.05 -19.28 -2.75
N ASP A 106 -27.10 -18.73 -3.35
CA ASP A 106 -26.98 -17.56 -4.25
C ASP A 106 -26.33 -16.35 -3.54
N ASP A 107 -26.71 -16.07 -2.29
CA ASP A 107 -26.10 -15.03 -1.44
C ASP A 107 -24.59 -15.28 -1.16
N GLU A 108 -24.17 -16.54 -1.15
CA GLU A 108 -22.77 -16.92 -0.94
C GLU A 108 -21.96 -16.87 -2.23
N LYS A 109 -22.59 -17.11 -3.38
CA LYS A 109 -22.00 -16.90 -4.70
C LYS A 109 -21.78 -15.42 -4.98
N GLU A 110 -22.71 -14.56 -4.57
CA GLU A 110 -22.59 -13.11 -4.74
C GLU A 110 -21.34 -12.54 -4.05
N LYS A 111 -20.93 -13.12 -2.92
CA LYS A 111 -19.71 -12.73 -2.20
C LYS A 111 -18.41 -13.01 -2.97
N LEU A 112 -18.44 -13.88 -3.98
CA LEU A 112 -17.27 -14.12 -4.83
C LEU A 112 -16.91 -12.87 -5.64
N ASN A 113 -17.87 -11.97 -5.89
CA ASN A 113 -17.62 -10.71 -6.60
C ASN A 113 -16.65 -9.78 -5.86
N GLU A 114 -16.47 -9.95 -4.54
CA GLU A 114 -15.45 -9.20 -3.79
C GLU A 114 -14.01 -9.59 -4.18
N TYR A 115 -13.82 -10.83 -4.66
CA TYR A 115 -12.52 -11.40 -5.02
C TYR A 115 -12.28 -11.41 -6.52
N SER A 116 -13.27 -11.01 -7.32
CA SER A 116 -13.12 -10.91 -8.76
C SER A 116 -12.29 -9.67 -9.14
N VAL A 117 -11.63 -9.77 -10.29
CA VAL A 117 -10.97 -8.65 -10.94
C VAL A 117 -12.08 -7.80 -11.57
N SER A 118 -12.32 -6.61 -11.03
CA SER A 118 -13.31 -5.67 -11.57
C SER A 118 -12.71 -4.84 -12.70
N ILE A 119 -13.35 -4.84 -13.87
CA ILE A 119 -12.93 -4.01 -15.00
C ILE A 119 -12.98 -2.52 -14.67
N ASP A 120 -14.00 -2.05 -13.95
CA ASP A 120 -14.13 -0.64 -13.56
C ASP A 120 -12.94 -0.19 -12.72
N LYS A 121 -12.50 -1.03 -11.77
CA LYS A 121 -11.30 -0.75 -10.95
C LYS A 121 -10.04 -0.74 -11.80
N VAL A 122 -9.92 -1.62 -12.79
CA VAL A 122 -8.77 -1.68 -13.71
C VAL A 122 -8.74 -0.45 -14.61
N GLU A 123 -9.85 -0.07 -15.23
CA GLU A 123 -9.93 1.11 -16.09
C GLU A 123 -9.77 2.40 -15.30
N ALA A 124 -10.36 2.53 -14.11
CA ALA A 124 -10.11 3.69 -13.25
C ALA A 124 -8.62 3.81 -12.88
N GLN A 125 -7.92 2.70 -12.66
CA GLN A 125 -6.49 2.69 -12.40
C GLN A 125 -5.67 3.03 -13.66
N LYS A 126 -6.07 2.54 -14.84
CA LYS A 126 -5.45 2.89 -16.13
C LYS A 126 -5.66 4.36 -16.47
N GLU A 127 -6.88 4.88 -16.34
CA GLU A 127 -7.19 6.30 -16.50
C GLU A 127 -6.43 7.14 -15.48
N TYR A 128 -6.32 6.71 -14.23
CA TYR A 128 -5.51 7.41 -13.24
C TYR A 128 -4.05 7.48 -13.68
N ILE A 129 -3.47 6.37 -14.15
CA ILE A 129 -2.10 6.32 -14.69
C ILE A 129 -1.97 7.21 -15.94
N ALA A 130 -2.94 7.16 -16.85
CA ALA A 130 -2.96 7.94 -18.09
C ALA A 130 -3.16 9.44 -17.83
N ARG A 131 -3.99 9.83 -16.86
CA ARG A 131 -4.21 11.22 -16.41
C ARG A 131 -2.99 11.75 -15.65
N THR A 132 -2.40 10.96 -14.75
CA THR A 132 -1.10 11.32 -14.12
C THR A 132 0.04 11.39 -15.13
N GLN A 133 -0.09 10.72 -16.27
CA GLN A 133 0.78 10.92 -17.42
C GLN A 133 0.36 12.09 -18.32
N LYS A 134 -0.85 12.62 -18.32
CA LYS A 134 -1.26 13.70 -19.27
C LYS A 134 -1.13 15.11 -18.68
N GLU A 135 -1.09 15.26 -17.36
CA GLU A 135 -0.73 16.51 -16.64
C GLU A 135 0.80 16.71 -16.55
N ARG A 136 1.47 16.45 -17.67
CA ARG A 136 2.89 16.13 -17.80
C ARG A 136 3.75 17.38 -17.53
N TYR A 137 4.25 17.49 -16.31
CA TYR A 137 5.27 18.45 -15.85
C TYR A 137 4.77 19.86 -15.50
N GLN A 138 5.24 20.34 -14.34
CA GLN A 138 5.05 21.70 -13.86
C GLN A 138 6.03 22.67 -14.54
N TYR A 139 7.19 22.17 -14.96
CA TYR A 139 8.26 22.96 -15.57
C TYR A 139 8.70 22.34 -16.89
N ASP A 140 9.00 23.20 -17.86
CA ASP A 140 9.61 22.78 -19.12
C ASP A 140 11.09 22.48 -18.91
N VAL A 141 11.58 21.44 -19.59
CA VAL A 141 12.99 21.02 -19.50
C VAL A 141 13.96 22.12 -19.96
N GLU A 142 13.53 22.98 -20.89
CA GLU A 142 14.32 24.09 -21.41
C GLU A 142 14.40 25.28 -20.45
N GLN A 143 13.52 25.35 -19.43
CA GLN A 143 13.57 26.39 -18.38
C GLN A 143 14.61 26.09 -17.30
N VAL A 144 15.14 24.86 -17.25
CA VAL A 144 16.17 24.48 -16.28
C VAL A 144 17.48 25.18 -16.63
N ASP A 145 18.12 25.81 -15.64
CA ASP A 145 19.43 26.46 -15.79
C ASP A 145 20.55 25.40 -15.92
N TRP A 146 20.67 24.81 -17.13
CA TRP A 146 21.62 23.74 -17.41
C TRP A 146 23.09 24.17 -17.26
N LYS A 147 23.36 25.47 -17.38
CA LYS A 147 24.68 26.04 -17.12
C LYS A 147 25.02 25.91 -15.64
N MET A 148 24.12 26.31 -14.74
CA MET A 148 24.28 26.10 -13.30
C MET A 148 24.32 24.61 -12.92
N MET A 149 23.46 23.79 -13.51
CA MET A 149 23.45 22.33 -13.27
C MET A 149 24.81 21.69 -13.62
N SER A 150 25.40 22.11 -14.75
CA SER A 150 26.71 21.59 -15.19
C SER A 150 27.84 22.00 -14.24
N GLN A 151 27.79 23.23 -13.68
CA GLN A 151 28.75 23.68 -12.66
C GLN A 151 28.72 22.81 -11.41
N ILE A 152 27.55 22.25 -11.08
CA ILE A 152 27.40 21.33 -9.95
C ILE A 152 27.57 19.84 -10.31
N GLY A 153 28.11 19.55 -11.50
CA GLY A 153 28.42 18.20 -11.97
C GLY A 153 27.21 17.39 -12.46
N LEU A 154 26.15 18.07 -12.90
CA LEU A 154 24.88 17.47 -13.34
C LEU A 154 24.52 17.92 -14.76
N THR A 155 24.37 16.97 -15.67
CA THR A 155 23.83 17.19 -17.01
C THR A 155 22.41 16.65 -17.13
N LYS A 156 21.70 17.03 -18.20
CA LYS A 156 20.37 16.51 -18.50
C LYS A 156 20.39 14.98 -18.64
N GLU A 157 21.34 14.45 -19.40
CA GLU A 157 21.49 13.02 -19.69
C GLU A 157 21.78 12.23 -18.40
N LYS A 158 22.57 12.82 -17.48
CA LYS A 158 22.85 12.22 -16.18
C LYS A 158 21.58 12.15 -15.33
N LEU A 159 20.75 13.18 -15.31
CA LEU A 159 19.50 13.17 -14.54
C LEU A 159 18.44 12.26 -15.17
N GLU A 160 18.41 12.15 -16.50
CA GLU A 160 17.54 11.22 -17.22
C GLU A 160 17.93 9.77 -16.95
N SER A 161 19.20 9.43 -17.10
CA SER A 161 19.70 8.06 -16.85
C SER A 161 19.52 7.61 -15.40
N MET A 162 19.52 8.53 -14.44
CA MET A 162 19.21 8.26 -13.03
C MET A 162 17.70 8.18 -12.73
N GLY A 163 16.81 8.53 -13.68
CA GLY A 163 15.38 8.65 -13.43
C GLY A 163 15.00 9.84 -12.51
N ALA A 164 15.89 10.82 -12.36
CA ALA A 164 15.72 11.97 -11.48
C ALA A 164 15.02 13.15 -12.16
N LEU A 165 15.21 13.32 -13.48
CA LEU A 165 14.69 14.48 -14.22
C LEU A 165 13.16 14.57 -14.15
N GLU A 166 12.47 13.44 -14.28
CA GLU A 166 11.00 13.39 -14.29
C GLU A 166 10.41 13.99 -12.99
N SER A 167 11.00 13.66 -11.84
CA SER A 167 10.53 14.18 -10.54
C SER A 167 10.71 15.69 -10.44
N LEU A 168 11.84 16.20 -10.92
CA LEU A 168 12.16 17.63 -10.91
C LEU A 168 11.18 18.45 -11.75
N LEU A 169 10.94 18.00 -13.00
CA LEU A 169 10.02 18.69 -13.92
C LEU A 169 8.58 18.64 -13.42
N LYS A 170 8.19 17.63 -12.63
CA LYS A 170 6.89 17.58 -11.94
C LYS A 170 6.80 18.46 -10.69
N GLY A 171 7.87 19.18 -10.34
CA GLY A 171 7.93 20.04 -9.15
C GLY A 171 8.20 19.30 -7.84
N TYR A 172 8.62 18.04 -7.89
CA TYR A 172 9.00 17.25 -6.73
C TYR A 172 10.51 17.30 -6.46
N LYS A 173 10.91 16.96 -5.23
CA LYS A 173 12.31 16.61 -4.97
C LYS A 173 12.67 15.33 -5.71
N THR A 174 13.93 15.18 -6.12
CA THR A 174 14.45 13.91 -6.67
C THR A 174 14.14 12.76 -5.72
N SER A 175 13.71 11.60 -6.22
CA SER A 175 13.31 10.47 -5.36
C SER A 175 14.52 9.73 -4.74
N MET A 176 15.73 10.07 -5.16
CA MET A 176 17.01 9.60 -4.65
C MET A 176 17.97 10.75 -4.31
N LEU A 177 19.02 10.40 -3.59
CA LEU A 177 20.20 11.24 -3.39
C LEU A 177 21.03 11.26 -4.67
N ILE A 178 21.56 12.44 -4.98
CA ILE A 178 22.37 12.73 -6.15
C ILE A 178 23.69 13.34 -5.66
N PRO A 179 24.84 12.85 -6.16
CA PRO A 179 26.13 13.46 -5.85
C PRO A 179 26.24 14.81 -6.57
N VAL A 180 26.38 15.86 -5.78
CA VAL A 180 26.54 17.26 -6.22
C VAL A 180 27.98 17.66 -6.00
N LYS A 181 28.66 18.12 -7.05
CA LYS A 181 30.02 18.66 -6.97
C LYS A 181 29.92 20.16 -6.73
N ILE A 182 30.59 20.68 -5.71
CA ILE A 182 30.69 22.12 -5.44
C ILE A 182 32.16 22.49 -5.55
N ASP A 183 32.47 23.35 -6.51
CA ASP A 183 33.81 23.88 -6.72
C ASP A 183 33.92 25.25 -6.04
N LEU A 184 34.77 25.36 -5.02
CA LEU A 184 35.06 26.58 -4.28
C LEU A 184 36.44 27.15 -4.66
N GLY A 185 36.97 26.79 -5.84
CA GLY A 185 38.24 27.25 -6.39
C GLY A 185 39.42 26.39 -5.93
N THR A 186 39.81 26.49 -4.67
CA THR A 186 40.93 25.67 -4.11
C THR A 186 40.46 24.35 -3.51
N VAL A 187 39.15 24.24 -3.23
CA VAL A 187 38.54 23.06 -2.61
C VAL A 187 37.37 22.60 -3.44
N VAL A 188 37.35 21.31 -3.77
CA VAL A 188 36.21 20.65 -4.40
C VAL A 188 35.53 19.77 -3.35
N VAL A 189 34.25 20.01 -3.13
CA VAL A 189 33.41 19.20 -2.24
C VAL A 189 32.45 18.39 -3.09
N ILE A 190 32.30 17.10 -2.78
CA ILE A 190 31.22 16.27 -3.35
C ILE A 190 30.34 15.84 -2.19
N LEU A 191 29.04 16.11 -2.30
CA LEU A 191 28.07 15.75 -1.28
C LEU A 191 26.82 15.15 -1.89
N ASP A 192 26.20 14.21 -1.18
CA ASP A 192 24.92 13.65 -1.57
C ASP A 192 23.77 14.57 -1.12
N ALA A 193 22.89 14.90 -2.06
CA ALA A 193 21.74 15.76 -1.83
C ALA A 193 20.52 15.34 -2.64
N ARG A 194 19.34 15.77 -2.22
CA ARG A 194 18.17 15.80 -3.10
C ARG A 194 18.10 17.15 -3.80
N LEU A 195 17.51 17.19 -4.99
CA LEU A 195 17.33 18.43 -5.75
C LEU A 195 15.84 18.74 -5.90
N SER A 196 15.48 20.01 -6.00
CA SER A 196 14.14 20.45 -6.42
C SER A 196 14.22 21.69 -7.28
N LEU A 197 13.24 21.88 -8.17
CA LEU A 197 13.08 23.11 -8.93
C LEU A 197 12.01 24.00 -8.27
N LYS A 198 12.29 25.30 -8.16
CA LYS A 198 11.32 26.28 -7.67
C LYS A 198 11.46 27.61 -8.40
N VAL A 199 10.34 28.18 -8.81
CA VAL A 199 10.29 29.54 -9.34
C VAL A 199 10.54 30.54 -8.21
N ASN A 200 11.49 31.45 -8.42
CA ASN A 200 11.80 32.53 -7.49
C ASN A 200 10.84 33.72 -7.66
N GLU A 201 11.03 34.78 -6.86
CA GLU A 201 10.15 35.96 -6.87
C GLU A 201 10.16 36.73 -8.21
N VAL A 202 11.22 36.55 -9.02
CA VAL A 202 11.39 37.20 -10.33
C VAL A 202 10.87 36.30 -11.47
N GLY A 203 10.27 35.15 -11.15
CA GLY A 203 9.76 34.22 -12.16
C GLY A 203 10.82 33.30 -12.78
N LYS A 204 12.08 33.34 -12.32
CA LYS A 204 13.14 32.44 -12.81
C LYS A 204 13.09 31.10 -12.08
N LEU A 205 13.23 30.00 -12.83
CA LEU A 205 13.33 28.66 -12.27
C LEU A 205 14.71 28.41 -11.66
N GLU A 206 14.76 28.08 -10.38
CA GLU A 206 16.00 27.83 -9.63
C GLU A 206 16.09 26.38 -9.16
N THR A 207 17.30 25.83 -9.22
CA THR A 207 17.64 24.55 -8.58
C THR A 207 17.99 24.77 -7.12
N ARG A 208 17.30 24.06 -6.22
CA ARG A 208 17.61 24.01 -4.79
C ARG A 208 18.26 22.68 -4.43
N ILE A 209 19.35 22.75 -3.68
CA ILE A 209 20.11 21.60 -3.20
C ILE A 209 19.73 21.35 -1.74
N HIS A 210 19.31 20.12 -1.43
CA HIS A 210 18.90 19.66 -0.10
C HIS A 210 19.92 18.65 0.40
N PRO A 211 21.00 19.08 1.08
CA PRO A 211 22.03 18.18 1.58
C PRO A 211 21.52 17.30 2.72
N ILE A 212 22.17 16.15 2.93
CA ILE A 212 21.88 15.28 4.07
C ILE A 212 22.32 15.98 5.37
N ARG A 213 21.39 16.14 6.30
CA ARG A 213 21.67 16.60 7.66
C ARG A 213 21.88 15.40 8.58
N LYS A 214 22.73 15.55 9.59
CA LYS A 214 22.94 14.51 10.62
C LYS A 214 21.64 14.15 11.34
N GLU A 215 20.85 15.16 11.69
CA GLU A 215 19.58 15.04 12.39
C GLU A 215 18.65 16.20 12.05
N CYS A 216 17.37 16.06 12.42
CA CYS A 216 16.43 17.18 12.37
C CYS A 216 16.78 18.17 13.47
N ASP A 217 16.88 19.45 13.13
CA ASP A 217 17.09 20.51 14.12
C ASP A 217 15.73 20.91 14.74
N PHE A 218 15.50 20.49 15.97
CA PHE A 218 14.35 20.89 16.78
C PHE A 218 14.72 21.93 17.86
N THR A 219 15.98 22.38 17.89
CA THR A 219 16.50 23.29 18.94
C THR A 219 16.00 24.72 18.76
N LYS A 220 15.60 25.07 17.53
CA LYS A 220 15.07 26.38 17.17
C LYS A 220 13.62 26.29 16.71
N PRO A 221 12.82 27.35 16.89
CA PRO A 221 11.48 27.42 16.31
C PRO A 221 11.54 27.25 14.78
N PHE A 222 10.75 26.33 14.26
CA PHE A 222 10.62 26.08 12.83
C PHE A 222 9.50 26.97 12.29
N PHE A 223 9.87 28.07 11.62
CA PHE A 223 8.93 29.10 11.17
C PHE A 223 8.02 29.58 12.31
N GLY A 224 8.61 29.90 13.47
CA GLY A 224 7.88 30.33 14.66
C GLY A 224 7.21 29.21 15.46
N HIS A 225 7.14 27.99 14.93
CA HIS A 225 6.57 26.85 15.66
C HIS A 225 7.62 26.09 16.48
N GLN A 226 7.40 25.98 17.78
CA GLN A 226 8.19 25.11 18.66
C GLN A 226 7.58 23.70 18.70
N PHE A 227 8.33 22.69 18.23
CA PHE A 227 7.85 21.31 18.24
C PHE A 227 7.80 20.73 19.65
N SER A 228 6.67 20.14 20.03
CA SER A 228 6.56 19.34 21.25
C SER A 228 7.35 18.03 21.12
N GLN A 229 7.67 17.38 22.25
CA GLN A 229 8.31 16.06 22.24
C GLN A 229 7.50 15.03 21.43
N GLY A 230 6.17 15.11 21.48
CA GLY A 230 5.27 14.24 20.70
C GLY A 230 5.37 14.49 19.18
N ASP A 231 5.55 15.74 18.75
CA ASP A 231 5.74 16.08 17.34
C ASP A 231 7.09 15.58 16.84
N GLN A 232 8.16 15.84 17.61
CA GLN A 232 9.51 15.38 17.29
C GLN A 232 9.54 13.86 17.14
N LYS A 233 8.92 13.14 18.07
CA LYS A 233 8.82 11.68 18.01
C LYS A 233 8.13 11.18 16.73
N LYS A 234 6.98 11.75 16.37
CA LYS A 234 6.26 11.38 15.14
C LYS A 234 7.06 11.69 13.88
N LEU A 235 7.70 12.86 13.81
CA LEU A 235 8.57 13.24 12.69
C LEU A 235 9.77 12.31 12.56
N LEU A 236 10.37 11.88 13.68
CA LEU A 236 11.51 10.96 13.67
C LEU A 236 11.12 9.52 13.31
N GLU A 237 9.99 9.02 13.81
CA GLU A 237 9.63 7.60 13.67
C GLU A 237 8.82 7.31 12.40
N ILE A 238 7.75 8.06 12.14
CA ILE A 238 6.87 7.84 10.99
C ILE A 238 7.13 8.82 9.85
N GLY A 239 7.80 9.93 10.12
CA GLY A 239 8.13 10.95 9.12
C GLY A 239 7.06 12.02 8.94
N ASN A 240 5.92 11.93 9.62
CA ASN A 240 4.80 12.87 9.47
C ASN A 240 4.36 13.32 10.87
N MET A 241 4.24 14.64 11.08
CA MET A 241 3.80 15.16 12.38
C MET A 241 2.33 14.83 12.69
N GLY A 242 1.52 14.73 11.64
CA GLY A 242 0.17 14.20 11.70
C GLY A 242 -0.93 15.14 12.20
N ARG A 243 -0.67 16.45 12.15
CA ARG A 243 -1.61 17.52 12.48
C ARG A 243 -1.24 18.80 11.74
N VAL A 244 -2.20 19.70 11.64
CA VAL A 244 -1.98 21.07 11.19
C VAL A 244 -1.32 21.89 12.31
N VAL A 245 -0.37 22.74 11.93
CA VAL A 245 0.26 23.77 12.76
C VAL A 245 0.21 25.11 12.06
N GLU A 246 0.28 26.17 12.84
CA GLU A 246 0.50 27.51 12.35
C GLU A 246 2.00 27.75 12.17
N LEU A 247 2.41 28.09 10.94
CA LEU A 247 3.78 28.48 10.62
C LEU A 247 3.80 29.94 10.17
N ILE A 248 4.81 30.69 10.58
CA ILE A 248 5.00 32.09 10.22
C ILE A 248 5.82 32.16 8.93
N HIS A 249 5.26 32.79 7.90
CA HIS A 249 5.99 33.04 6.66
C HIS A 249 7.21 33.94 6.95
N PRO A 250 8.43 33.55 6.56
CA PRO A 250 9.65 34.24 6.99
C PRO A 250 9.77 35.67 6.46
N ILE A 251 9.12 35.98 5.33
CA ILE A 251 9.15 37.31 4.70
C ILE A 251 7.92 38.14 5.10
N THR A 252 6.71 37.68 4.77
CA THR A 252 5.46 38.42 5.02
C THR A 252 4.99 38.43 6.47
N GLY A 253 5.48 37.54 7.33
CA GLY A 253 4.98 37.38 8.71
C GLY A 253 3.59 36.76 8.83
N GLU A 254 2.98 36.35 7.70
CA GLU A 254 1.66 35.72 7.68
C GLU A 254 1.65 34.40 8.46
N VAL A 255 0.60 34.16 9.24
CA VAL A 255 0.37 32.90 9.94
C VAL A 255 -0.35 31.94 9.01
N ILE A 256 0.32 30.85 8.62
CA ILE A 256 -0.15 29.93 7.59
C ILE A 256 -0.39 28.52 8.17
N PRO A 257 -1.63 28.01 8.13
CA PRO A 257 -1.93 26.63 8.48
C PRO A 257 -1.20 25.65 7.56
N SER A 258 -0.34 24.81 8.14
CA SER A 258 0.59 23.96 7.40
C SER A 258 0.69 22.56 8.02
N LEU A 259 0.96 21.57 7.17
CA LEU A 259 1.44 20.26 7.56
C LEU A 259 2.98 20.25 7.54
N VAL A 260 3.58 19.36 8.34
CA VAL A 260 5.03 19.15 8.37
C VAL A 260 5.35 17.65 8.32
N SER A 261 6.25 17.29 7.41
CA SER A 261 6.86 15.95 7.33
C SER A 261 8.39 16.07 7.32
N ARG A 262 9.07 14.99 7.69
CA ARG A 262 10.51 14.83 7.54
C ARG A 262 10.79 14.15 6.20
N ASP A 263 11.68 14.77 5.43
CA ASP A 263 12.37 14.11 4.33
C ASP A 263 13.35 13.08 4.91
N LYS A 264 13.00 11.79 4.80
CA LYS A 264 13.75 10.70 5.42
C LYS A 264 15.15 10.50 4.83
N LEU A 265 15.42 11.04 3.64
CA LEU A 265 16.73 10.93 2.99
C LEU A 265 17.67 12.06 3.43
N THR A 266 17.13 13.25 3.71
CA THR A 266 17.95 14.45 4.01
C THR A 266 17.84 14.91 5.46
N ASN A 267 16.91 14.35 6.25
CA ASN A 267 16.54 14.82 7.59
C ASN A 267 16.01 16.26 7.62
N ASP A 268 15.59 16.79 6.47
CA ASP A 268 15.01 18.11 6.36
C ASP A 268 13.53 18.10 6.75
N LEU A 269 13.06 19.17 7.38
CA LEU A 269 11.65 19.36 7.71
C LEU A 269 10.98 20.11 6.56
N VAL A 270 9.93 19.51 6.00
CA VAL A 270 9.25 19.99 4.81
C VAL A 270 7.85 20.49 5.19
N PRO A 271 7.59 21.80 5.12
CA PRO A 271 6.27 22.35 5.34
C PRO A 271 5.44 22.32 4.05
N LEU A 272 4.12 22.15 4.17
CA LEU A 272 3.18 22.38 3.08
C LEU A 272 1.91 23.04 3.61
N ARG A 273 1.51 24.15 2.99
CA ARG A 273 0.27 24.86 3.30
C ARG A 273 -0.95 23.95 3.07
N VAL A 274 -1.93 23.99 3.98
CA VAL A 274 -3.12 23.11 3.92
C VAL A 274 -3.97 23.36 2.67
N ASP A 275 -4.02 24.60 2.18
CA ASP A 275 -4.70 24.99 0.95
C ASP A 275 -4.09 24.37 -0.32
N LEU A 276 -2.80 24.00 -0.28
CA LEU A 276 -2.07 23.33 -1.36
C LEU A 276 -2.07 21.80 -1.23
N VAL A 277 -2.61 21.24 -0.15
CA VAL A 277 -2.76 19.79 0.00
C VAL A 277 -3.79 19.27 -1.00
N ARG A 278 -3.40 18.28 -1.80
CA ARG A 278 -4.26 17.60 -2.78
C ARG A 278 -4.35 16.13 -2.41
N ILE A 279 -5.55 15.68 -2.05
CA ILE A 279 -5.84 14.28 -1.74
C ILE A 279 -6.44 13.63 -2.99
N PRO A 280 -5.89 12.52 -3.50
CA PRO A 280 -6.47 11.83 -4.63
C PRO A 280 -7.87 11.29 -4.30
N LEU A 281 -8.75 11.24 -5.30
CA LEU A 281 -10.07 10.63 -5.15
C LEU A 281 -9.98 9.13 -4.88
N VAL A 282 -9.01 8.46 -5.53
CA VAL A 282 -8.81 7.02 -5.44
C VAL A 282 -7.41 6.73 -4.93
N ILE A 283 -7.31 5.89 -3.90
CA ILE A 283 -6.03 5.35 -3.41
C ILE A 283 -6.08 3.84 -3.62
N LYS A 284 -5.24 3.33 -4.53
CA LYS A 284 -5.10 1.88 -4.77
C LYS A 284 -6.46 1.19 -4.99
N GLY A 285 -7.29 1.73 -5.89
CA GLY A 285 -8.60 1.15 -6.20
C GLY A 285 -9.72 1.40 -5.18
N VAL A 286 -9.46 2.15 -4.10
CA VAL A 286 -10.48 2.56 -3.12
C VAL A 286 -10.81 4.04 -3.30
N THR A 287 -12.08 4.33 -3.59
CA THR A 287 -12.60 5.70 -3.65
C THR A 287 -12.80 6.25 -2.25
N LEU A 288 -12.21 7.41 -1.97
CA LEU A 288 -12.35 8.08 -0.68
C LEU A 288 -13.62 8.91 -0.61
N ASP A 289 -14.31 8.82 0.53
CA ASP A 289 -15.39 9.75 0.87
C ASP A 289 -14.83 11.12 1.34
N GLU A 290 -15.73 12.11 1.51
CA GLU A 290 -15.34 13.47 1.92
C GLU A 290 -14.75 13.54 3.33
N LEU A 291 -15.19 12.68 4.25
CA LEU A 291 -14.65 12.61 5.61
C LEU A 291 -13.23 12.05 5.62
N GLN A 292 -12.99 11.01 4.81
CA GLN A 292 -11.68 10.40 4.60
C GLN A 292 -10.70 11.38 3.94
N LYS A 293 -11.14 12.10 2.90
CA LYS A 293 -10.34 13.17 2.29
C LYS A 293 -10.01 14.26 3.30
N LYS A 294 -10.99 14.71 4.07
CA LYS A 294 -10.79 15.71 5.13
C LYS A 294 -9.78 15.23 6.18
N THR A 295 -9.90 13.99 6.63
CA THR A 295 -8.97 13.36 7.59
C THR A 295 -7.53 13.43 7.09
N LEU A 296 -7.29 13.04 5.83
CA LEU A 296 -5.96 13.11 5.23
C LEU A 296 -5.48 14.56 5.01
N LYS A 297 -6.39 15.47 4.64
CA LYS A 297 -6.08 16.89 4.44
C LYS A 297 -5.66 17.57 5.74
N GLU A 298 -6.20 17.15 6.87
CA GLU A 298 -5.80 17.57 8.23
C GLU A 298 -4.49 16.90 8.69
N GLY A 299 -3.88 16.06 7.85
CA GLY A 299 -2.66 15.32 8.14
C GLY A 299 -2.86 14.10 9.05
N LYS A 300 -4.10 13.76 9.41
CA LYS A 300 -4.36 12.63 10.31
C LYS A 300 -4.18 11.30 9.58
N PRO A 301 -3.76 10.24 10.29
CA PRO A 301 -3.73 8.89 9.72
C PRO A 301 -5.14 8.39 9.41
N LEU A 302 -5.29 7.67 8.29
CA LEU A 302 -6.54 7.08 7.85
C LEU A 302 -6.33 5.59 7.56
N TYR A 303 -7.14 4.73 8.17
CA TYR A 303 -7.17 3.30 7.83
C TYR A 303 -8.06 3.07 6.60
N ILE A 304 -7.53 2.37 5.61
CA ILE A 304 -8.23 2.02 4.37
C ILE A 304 -8.19 0.51 4.20
N GLU A 305 -9.34 -0.07 3.87
CA GLU A 305 -9.52 -1.50 3.59
C GLU A 305 -9.65 -1.76 2.09
N ASN A 306 -9.40 -3.00 1.66
CA ASN A 306 -9.63 -3.47 0.29
C ASN A 306 -8.86 -2.68 -0.79
N MET A 307 -7.67 -2.18 -0.44
CA MET A 307 -6.77 -1.58 -1.42
C MET A 307 -6.19 -2.64 -2.34
N LEU A 308 -6.14 -2.34 -3.63
CA LEU A 308 -5.58 -3.18 -4.67
C LEU A 308 -4.07 -2.97 -4.76
N SER A 309 -3.29 -4.03 -4.50
CA SER A 309 -1.85 -4.00 -4.69
C SER A 309 -1.51 -3.95 -6.19
N ARG A 310 -0.26 -3.60 -6.54
CA ARG A 310 0.21 -3.71 -7.94
C ARG A 310 0.08 -5.14 -8.49
N ARG A 311 0.09 -6.15 -7.61
CA ARG A 311 -0.07 -7.56 -7.99
C ARG A 311 -1.54 -7.99 -8.13
N GLY A 312 -2.50 -7.09 -7.88
CA GLY A 312 -3.93 -7.38 -7.94
C GLY A 312 -4.50 -8.01 -6.67
N THR A 313 -3.74 -8.11 -5.58
CA THR A 313 -4.23 -8.63 -4.30
C THR A 313 -4.80 -7.53 -3.43
N LEU A 314 -5.88 -7.82 -2.69
CA LEU A 314 -6.44 -6.90 -1.70
C LEU A 314 -5.59 -6.85 -0.43
N PHE A 315 -5.44 -5.66 0.14
CA PHE A 315 -4.78 -5.45 1.42
C PHE A 315 -5.34 -4.22 2.15
N ASN A 316 -5.14 -4.16 3.46
CA ASN A 316 -5.54 -3.03 4.28
C ASN A 316 -4.30 -2.34 4.82
N ALA A 317 -4.33 -1.01 4.95
CA ALA A 317 -3.24 -0.26 5.54
C ALA A 317 -3.71 1.07 6.11
N THR A 318 -2.93 1.61 7.05
CA THR A 318 -3.06 3.01 7.44
C THR A 318 -2.23 3.85 6.48
N VAL A 319 -2.79 4.95 5.99
CA VAL A 319 -2.10 5.93 5.16
C VAL A 319 -2.15 7.30 5.83
N GLN A 320 -1.18 8.15 5.52
CA GLN A 320 -1.14 9.52 6.02
C GLN A 320 -0.50 10.43 4.98
N PHE A 321 -0.99 11.66 4.85
CA PHE A 321 -0.40 12.61 3.90
C PHE A 321 1.03 12.96 4.31
N ASN A 322 1.96 12.89 3.35
CA ASN A 322 3.37 13.27 3.53
C ASN A 322 3.67 14.49 2.66
N THR A 323 4.15 15.57 3.26
CA THR A 323 4.37 16.86 2.59
C THR A 323 5.54 16.84 1.61
N ASP A 324 6.58 16.04 1.88
CA ASP A 324 7.73 15.86 0.98
C ASP A 324 7.32 15.11 -0.28
N LYS A 325 6.56 14.02 -0.13
CA LYS A 325 6.04 13.23 -1.26
C LYS A 325 4.88 13.90 -1.98
N ARG A 326 4.25 14.91 -1.36
CA ARG A 326 2.98 15.53 -1.78
C ARG A 326 1.88 14.49 -2.07
N TYR A 327 1.95 13.37 -1.40
CA TYR A 327 1.07 12.22 -1.58
C TYR A 327 0.98 11.43 -0.28
N VAL A 328 0.04 10.48 -0.20
CA VAL A 328 -0.06 9.62 0.97
C VAL A 328 1.12 8.66 1.09
N GLU A 329 1.58 8.45 2.31
CA GLU A 329 2.55 7.43 2.70
C GLU A 329 1.86 6.32 3.49
N PHE A 330 2.23 5.07 3.21
CA PHE A 330 1.70 3.90 3.90
C PHE A 330 2.44 3.71 5.23
N LEU A 331 1.69 3.68 6.33
CA LEU A 331 2.18 3.43 7.68
C LEU A 331 2.00 1.95 8.02
N PHE A 332 3.08 1.18 7.91
CA PHE A 332 3.07 -0.24 8.28
C PHE A 332 3.45 -0.44 9.75
N PRO A 333 2.98 -1.51 10.43
CA PRO A 333 3.14 -1.72 11.86
C PRO A 333 4.59 -1.61 12.40
N ARG A 334 5.60 -2.00 11.60
CA ARG A 334 7.02 -1.82 11.95
C ARG A 334 7.41 -0.35 12.19
N ASN A 335 6.73 0.58 11.54
CA ASN A 335 6.99 2.02 11.65
C ASN A 335 6.22 2.65 12.82
N ILE A 336 5.20 1.96 13.35
CA ILE A 336 4.26 2.49 14.35
C ILE A 336 4.56 1.95 15.75
N SER A 337 5.19 0.79 15.87
CA SER A 337 5.48 0.11 17.15
C SER A 337 6.35 0.91 18.12
N ASN A 338 7.11 1.91 17.64
CA ASN A 338 8.00 2.73 18.46
C ASN A 338 7.28 3.92 19.13
N LEU A 339 6.05 4.24 18.71
CA LEU A 339 5.43 5.52 19.03
C LEU A 339 4.98 5.70 20.48
N ASN A 340 4.96 4.68 21.37
CA ASN A 340 4.43 4.73 22.75
C ASN A 340 3.35 5.82 22.90
N LEU A 341 2.40 5.84 21.97
CA LEU A 341 1.39 6.87 21.89
C LEU A 341 0.43 6.62 23.05
N ASP A 342 0.19 7.64 23.86
CA ASP A 342 -0.87 7.63 24.85
C ASP A 342 -2.14 7.06 24.22
N SER A 343 -2.70 6.12 24.98
CA SER A 343 -3.85 5.25 24.72
C SER A 343 -5.15 5.90 24.20
N ASN A 344 -5.15 7.18 23.85
CA ASN A 344 -6.27 7.92 23.27
C ASN A 344 -6.16 8.20 21.76
N LEU A 345 -4.99 8.05 21.12
CA LEU A 345 -4.96 7.69 19.70
C LEU A 345 -5.17 6.19 19.65
N SER A 346 -6.41 5.78 19.92
CA SER A 346 -6.77 4.40 19.72
C SER A 346 -6.60 4.12 18.23
N PHE A 347 -5.46 3.52 17.87
CA PHE A 347 -5.49 2.35 17.02
C PHE A 347 -6.32 1.30 17.78
N LYS A 348 -7.61 1.58 17.97
CA LYS A 348 -8.60 0.54 18.02
C LYS A 348 -8.44 -0.11 16.66
N LYS A 349 -7.56 -1.12 16.62
CA LYS A 349 -7.84 -2.28 15.80
C LYS A 349 -9.12 -2.80 16.41
N ASP A 350 -10.23 -2.20 15.99
CA ASP A 350 -11.53 -2.73 16.32
C ASP A 350 -11.49 -4.16 15.85
N VAL A 351 -12.02 -5.06 16.68
CA VAL A 351 -12.07 -6.47 16.32
C VAL A 351 -12.74 -6.55 14.95
N PRO A 352 -12.05 -7.08 13.93
CA PRO A 352 -12.62 -7.21 12.61
C PRO A 352 -13.98 -7.90 12.70
N ALA A 353 -14.97 -7.40 11.96
CA ALA A 353 -16.31 -7.97 12.01
C ALA A 353 -16.38 -9.40 11.46
N THR A 354 -15.29 -9.93 10.92
CA THR A 354 -15.19 -11.28 10.34
C THR A 354 -13.95 -12.02 10.85
N PHE A 355 -14.08 -13.35 11.00
CA PHE A 355 -12.97 -14.26 11.27
C PHE A 355 -13.11 -15.51 10.40
N ARG A 356 -12.10 -15.80 9.56
CA ARG A 356 -12.08 -16.94 8.63
C ARG A 356 -13.37 -17.07 7.80
N GLY A 357 -13.81 -15.96 7.21
CA GLY A 357 -15.03 -15.89 6.39
C GLY A 357 -16.35 -15.87 7.18
N LYS A 358 -16.33 -16.06 8.50
CA LYS A 358 -17.53 -15.99 9.35
C LYS A 358 -17.71 -14.59 9.91
N LYS A 359 -18.86 -13.96 9.66
CA LYS A 359 -19.25 -12.71 10.33
C LYS A 359 -19.44 -12.97 11.83
N LEU A 360 -18.76 -12.18 12.64
CA LEU A 360 -18.90 -12.20 14.09
C LEU A 360 -20.20 -11.51 14.49
N ARG A 361 -20.94 -12.12 15.41
CA ARG A 361 -22.10 -11.52 16.06
C ARG A 361 -21.67 -10.33 16.91
N SER A 362 -22.56 -9.36 17.09
CA SER A 362 -22.27 -8.13 17.85
C SER A 362 -21.69 -8.41 19.25
N TRP A 363 -22.21 -9.42 19.96
CA TRP A 363 -21.70 -9.81 21.27
C TRP A 363 -20.29 -10.46 21.21
N GLN A 364 -19.93 -11.13 20.11
CA GLN A 364 -18.59 -11.70 19.93
C GLN A 364 -17.58 -10.57 19.72
N VAL A 365 -17.91 -9.61 18.85
CA VAL A 365 -17.13 -8.39 18.62
C VAL A 365 -16.96 -7.62 19.94
N GLU A 366 -18.03 -7.45 20.71
CA GLU A 366 -18.00 -6.76 22.01
C GLU A 366 -17.07 -7.45 23.02
N LYS A 367 -17.16 -8.79 23.17
CA LYS A 367 -16.27 -9.56 24.05
C LYS A 367 -14.81 -9.46 23.64
N LEU A 368 -14.54 -9.66 22.36
CA LEU A 368 -13.18 -9.58 21.82
C LEU A 368 -12.63 -8.15 21.97
N ASN A 369 -13.49 -7.13 21.86
CA ASN A 369 -13.14 -5.75 22.12
C ASN A 369 -12.85 -5.48 23.61
N LYS A 370 -13.42 -6.25 24.54
CA LYS A 370 -13.03 -6.21 25.96
C LYS A 370 -11.77 -7.03 26.27
N GLY A 371 -11.15 -7.65 25.25
CA GLY A 371 -10.00 -8.55 25.40
C GLY A 371 -10.38 -9.93 25.95
N GLU A 372 -11.67 -10.22 26.04
CA GLU A 372 -12.23 -11.49 26.48
C GLU A 372 -12.23 -12.52 25.33
N VAL A 373 -12.60 -13.74 25.68
CA VAL A 373 -12.69 -14.86 24.73
C VAL A 373 -14.13 -15.01 24.24
N ALA A 374 -14.31 -15.02 22.93
CA ALA A 374 -15.60 -15.30 22.30
C ALA A 374 -15.61 -16.73 21.72
N TYR A 375 -16.68 -17.48 21.99
CA TYR A 375 -16.91 -18.75 21.30
C TYR A 375 -17.42 -18.48 19.89
N ILE A 376 -16.93 -19.22 18.91
CA ILE A 376 -17.36 -19.16 17.51
C ILE A 376 -17.62 -20.57 16.98
N ASP A 377 -18.72 -20.72 16.27
CA ASP A 377 -19.15 -21.95 15.62
C ASP A 377 -19.44 -21.72 14.13
N GLY A 378 -19.63 -22.83 13.40
CA GLY A 378 -19.87 -22.79 11.97
C GLY A 378 -18.70 -22.24 11.17
N LEU A 379 -17.47 -22.41 11.67
CA LEU A 379 -16.27 -22.30 10.86
C LEU A 379 -16.14 -23.55 9.99
N VAL A 380 -15.56 -23.40 8.81
CA VAL A 380 -15.41 -24.50 7.85
C VAL A 380 -13.93 -24.65 7.52
N ASP A 381 -13.40 -25.87 7.61
CA ASP A 381 -12.00 -26.12 7.27
C ASP A 381 -11.84 -26.29 5.76
N ARG A 382 -10.59 -26.43 5.30
CA ARG A 382 -10.29 -26.59 3.86
C ARG A 382 -10.93 -27.84 3.23
N LYS A 383 -11.43 -28.78 4.04
CA LYS A 383 -12.11 -30.01 3.59
C LYS A 383 -13.62 -29.91 3.74
N GLY A 384 -14.17 -28.71 3.98
CA GLY A 384 -15.60 -28.51 4.17
C GLY A 384 -16.12 -28.97 5.55
N LYS A 385 -15.25 -29.45 6.45
CA LYS A 385 -15.69 -29.92 7.76
C LYS A 385 -15.95 -28.74 8.67
N LYS A 386 -17.15 -28.68 9.23
CA LYS A 386 -17.50 -27.67 10.22
C LYS A 386 -16.72 -27.91 11.51
N TYR A 387 -16.16 -26.84 12.06
CA TYR A 387 -15.51 -26.84 13.36
C TYR A 387 -15.86 -25.57 14.14
N GLN A 388 -15.58 -25.62 15.42
CA GLN A 388 -15.85 -24.56 16.38
C GLN A 388 -14.63 -24.32 17.24
N GLY A 389 -14.60 -23.18 17.92
CA GLY A 389 -13.57 -22.92 18.90
C GLY A 389 -13.76 -21.59 19.60
N TYR A 390 -12.67 -21.15 20.20
CA TYR A 390 -12.61 -19.97 21.02
C TYR A 390 -11.64 -18.98 20.40
N LEU A 391 -12.09 -17.74 20.29
CA LEU A 391 -11.35 -16.61 19.75
C LEU A 391 -10.92 -15.68 20.86
N ARG A 392 -9.70 -15.17 20.72
CA ARG A 392 -9.23 -13.99 21.42
C ARG A 392 -8.62 -13.04 20.39
N PHE A 393 -8.71 -11.74 20.61
CA PHE A 393 -8.08 -10.78 19.72
C PHE A 393 -6.94 -10.08 20.45
N ASP A 394 -5.70 -10.29 20.00
CA ASP A 394 -4.56 -9.52 20.52
C ASP A 394 -4.57 -8.16 19.83
N LYS A 395 -5.07 -7.16 20.56
CA LYS A 395 -5.15 -5.76 20.10
C LYS A 395 -3.79 -5.13 19.82
N ARG A 396 -2.71 -5.62 20.46
CA ARG A 396 -1.35 -5.08 20.26
C ARG A 396 -0.89 -5.40 18.83
N VAL A 397 -1.00 -6.66 18.43
CA VAL A 397 -0.57 -7.11 17.09
C VAL A 397 -1.69 -7.05 16.04
N GLY A 398 -2.96 -6.98 16.43
CA GLY A 398 -4.10 -6.91 15.51
C GLY A 398 -4.50 -8.24 14.91
N LYS A 399 -4.37 -9.32 15.70
CA LYS A 399 -4.53 -10.68 15.20
C LYS A 399 -5.49 -11.47 16.08
N PHE A 400 -6.31 -12.30 15.44
CA PHE A 400 -7.09 -13.32 16.12
C PHE A 400 -6.21 -14.51 16.52
N GLU A 401 -6.31 -14.90 17.78
CA GLU A 401 -5.84 -16.17 18.32
C GLU A 401 -7.03 -17.13 18.38
N PHE A 402 -6.86 -18.35 17.88
CA PHE A 402 -7.90 -19.37 17.84
C PHE A 402 -7.44 -20.63 18.55
N SER A 403 -8.32 -21.22 19.36
CA SER A 403 -8.09 -22.52 19.98
C SER A 403 -9.35 -23.37 19.97
N PHE A 404 -9.19 -24.67 19.73
CA PHE A 404 -10.30 -25.64 19.80
C PHE A 404 -10.81 -25.85 21.25
N LYS A 405 -9.97 -25.56 22.25
CA LYS A 405 -10.32 -25.61 23.67
C LYS A 405 -10.20 -24.22 24.29
N ASN A 406 -10.99 -23.93 25.33
CA ASN A 406 -10.88 -22.66 26.04
C ASN A 406 -9.67 -22.65 27.00
N VAL A 407 -8.47 -22.67 26.41
CA VAL A 407 -7.17 -22.68 27.11
C VAL A 407 -6.99 -21.45 28.01
N TRP A 408 -7.63 -20.34 27.65
CA TRP A 408 -7.58 -19.10 28.43
C TRP A 408 -8.43 -19.16 29.70
N ARG A 409 -9.47 -20.01 29.76
CA ARG A 409 -10.26 -20.26 30.97
C ARG A 409 -9.58 -21.25 31.91
N GLU A 410 -8.87 -22.24 31.38
CA GLU A 410 -8.08 -23.21 32.16
C GLU A 410 -6.87 -22.56 32.84
N ASN A 411 -6.19 -21.64 32.15
CA ASN A 411 -5.07 -20.88 32.74
C ASN A 411 -5.52 -19.94 33.89
N LEU A 412 -6.75 -19.44 33.85
CA LEU A 412 -7.35 -18.68 34.96
C LEU A 412 -7.73 -19.57 36.15
N LYS A 413 -8.19 -20.81 35.90
CA LYS A 413 -8.45 -21.82 36.95
C LYS A 413 -7.15 -22.34 37.57
N ASN A 414 -6.10 -22.56 36.80
CA ASN A 414 -4.79 -22.99 37.28
C ASN A 414 -4.06 -21.90 38.07
N LYS A 415 -4.24 -20.62 37.71
CA LYS A 415 -3.81 -19.50 38.58
C LYS A 415 -4.59 -19.47 39.91
N LYS A 416 -5.90 -19.73 39.89
CA LYS A 416 -6.71 -19.78 41.13
C LYS A 416 -6.50 -21.06 41.97
N SER A 417 -6.16 -22.20 41.35
CA SER A 417 -5.86 -23.46 42.05
C SER A 417 -4.42 -23.52 42.56
N GLY A 418 -3.46 -22.90 41.86
CA GLY A 418 -2.09 -22.71 42.34
C GLY A 418 -2.02 -21.84 43.61
N ILE A 419 -2.87 -20.82 43.71
CA ILE A 419 -3.01 -20.01 44.93
C ILE A 419 -3.62 -20.83 46.10
N ARG A 420 -4.47 -21.82 45.82
CA ARG A 420 -5.05 -22.69 46.88
C ARG A 420 -4.16 -23.88 47.28
N ARG A 421 -3.23 -24.32 46.44
CA ARG A 421 -2.27 -25.40 46.76
C ARG A 421 -0.97 -24.91 47.37
N GLY A 422 -0.66 -23.61 47.31
CA GLY A 422 0.49 -23.01 47.99
C GLY A 422 0.22 -22.54 49.43
N LEU A 423 -0.90 -22.95 50.04
CA LEU A 423 -1.29 -22.59 51.41
C LEU A 423 -1.32 -23.78 52.38
N ASN A 424 -0.90 -24.96 51.92
CA ASN A 424 -0.63 -26.12 52.78
C ASN A 424 0.66 -26.78 52.28
N LEU A 425 1.80 -26.23 52.69
CA LEU A 425 3.06 -26.92 52.99
C LEU A 425 3.99 -25.93 53.70
#